data_AF-A0A2R6DJC5-F1
#
_entry.id   AF-A0A2R6DJC5-F1
#
_cell.length_a   1.000
_cell.length_b   1.000
_cell.length_c   1.000
_cell.angle_alpha   90.00
_cell.angle_beta   90.00
_cell.angle_gamma   90.00
#
_symmetry.space_group_name_H-M   'P 1'
#
loop_
_entity.id
_entity.type
_entity.pdbx_description
1 polymer ?
#
loop_
_entity_poly.entity_id
_entity_poly.type
_entity_poly.pdbx_seq_one_letter_code
_entity_poly.pdbx_strand_id
1 'polypeptide(L)' 'MDAATIAMTHEGESDGIPPTERDAEVRGTTDCHIADGEAQEHRVRFDQRRSLGRLGLTDTQAVSRRRRRPAGRST' A
#
# COMPACT_ATOMS: atom_id res chain seq x y z
N MET A 1 -15.63 -12.08 -3.57
CA MET A 1 -15.17 -10.78 -3.04
C MET A 1 -16.04 -10.33 -1.87
N ASP A 2 -15.48 -10.35 -0.68
CA ASP A 2 -16.13 -9.92 0.57
C ASP A 2 -15.71 -8.50 0.93
N ALA A 3 -16.61 -7.70 1.51
CA ALA A 3 -16.28 -6.36 1.97
C ALA A 3 -15.51 -6.42 3.30
N ALA A 4 -14.49 -5.58 3.44
CA ALA A 4 -13.67 -5.47 4.64
C ALA A 4 -13.37 -4.02 5.00
N THR A 5 -13.33 -3.73 6.30
CA THR A 5 -12.87 -2.44 6.85
C THR A 5 -11.75 -2.70 7.84
N ILE A 6 -10.66 -1.96 7.70
CA ILE A 6 -9.49 -2.01 8.58
C ILE A 6 -9.30 -0.63 9.20
N ALA A 7 -9.27 -0.56 10.53
CA ALA A 7 -8.83 0.61 11.26
C ALA A 7 -7.36 0.42 11.66
N MET A 8 -6.54 1.45 11.49
CA MET A 8 -5.13 1.43 11.85
C MET A 8 -4.65 2.81 12.30
N THR A 9 -3.60 2.83 13.11
CA THR A 9 -2.81 4.02 13.41
C THR A 9 -1.44 3.87 12.75
N HIS A 10 -0.96 4.90 12.05
CA HIS A 10 0.33 4.87 11.36
C HIS A 10 1.47 5.29 12.30
N GLU A 11 1.88 4.35 13.15
CA GLU A 11 2.91 4.53 14.20
C GLU A 11 4.31 4.07 13.77
N GLY A 12 4.42 3.40 12.62
CA GLY A 12 5.68 2.88 12.07
C GLY A 12 5.98 3.41 10.67
N GLU A 13 7.20 3.21 10.21
CA GLU A 13 7.55 3.48 8.81
C GLU A 13 6.85 2.49 7.87
N SER A 14 6.28 3.01 6.78
CA SER A 14 5.62 2.22 5.75
C SER A 14 5.99 2.72 4.36
N ASP A 15 6.63 1.87 3.55
CA ASP A 15 7.07 2.20 2.18
C ASP A 15 7.93 3.48 2.09
N GLY A 16 8.81 3.68 3.08
CA GLY A 16 9.65 4.87 3.20
C GLY A 16 8.92 6.12 3.71
N ILE A 17 7.65 6.01 4.08
CA ILE A 17 6.87 7.09 4.69
C ILE A 17 7.05 7.00 6.21
N PRO A 18 7.60 8.04 6.87
CA PRO A 18 7.75 8.04 8.32
C PRO A 18 6.39 8.01 9.02
N PRO A 19 6.35 7.57 10.29
CA PRO A 19 5.10 7.50 11.05
C PRO A 19 4.41 8.87 11.10
N THR A 20 3.07 8.86 11.00
CA THR A 20 2.26 10.09 11.01
C THR A 20 1.45 10.24 12.29
N GLU A 21 1.42 9.23 13.17
CA GLU A 21 0.63 9.22 14.41
C GLU A 21 -0.87 9.50 14.16
N ARG A 22 -1.35 9.15 12.97
CA ARG A 22 -2.71 9.43 12.52
C ARG A 22 -3.47 8.14 12.28
N ASP A 23 -4.76 8.21 12.58
CA ASP A 23 -5.69 7.13 12.31
C ASP A 23 -6.16 7.15 10.85
N ALA A 24 -6.20 5.95 10.26
CA ALA A 24 -6.77 5.72 8.95
C ALA A 24 -7.75 4.55 9.00
N GLU A 25 -8.77 4.65 8.16
CA GLU A 25 -9.69 3.58 7.87
C GLU A 25 -9.53 3.21 6.40
N VAL A 26 -9.18 1.95 6.15
CA VAL A 26 -9.10 1.37 4.81
C VAL A 26 -10.36 0.57 4.58
N ARG A 27 -11.13 0.95 3.55
CA ARG A 27 -12.30 0.19 3.10
C ARG A 27 -11.98 -0.47 1.78
N GLY A 28 -12.25 -1.76 1.68
CA GLY A 28 -11.94 -2.52 0.49
C GLY A 28 -12.78 -3.78 0.34
N THR A 29 -12.40 -4.54 -0.68
CA THR A 29 -12.89 -5.89 -0.88
C THR A 29 -11.72 -6.85 -0.89
N THR A 30 -11.94 -8.02 -0.32
CA THR A 30 -10.98 -9.11 -0.26
C THR A 30 -11.45 -10.29 -1.09
N ASP A 31 -10.52 -10.95 -1.76
CA ASP A 31 -10.75 -12.19 -2.49
C ASP A 31 -9.65 -13.17 -2.09
N CYS A 32 -10.04 -14.29 -1.49
CA CYS A 32 -9.11 -15.32 -1.03
C CYS A 32 -9.36 -16.60 -1.82
N HIS A 33 -8.37 -17.07 -2.55
CA HIS A 33 -8.40 -18.37 -3.20
C HIS A 33 -7.70 -19.40 -2.30
N ILE A 34 -8.48 -20.36 -1.80
CA ILE A 34 -8.01 -21.44 -0.94
C ILE A 34 -8.01 -22.72 -1.79
N ALA A 35 -6.87 -23.41 -1.86
CA ALA A 35 -6.76 -24.75 -2.46
C ALA A 35 -5.87 -25.62 -1.58
N ASP A 36 -6.13 -26.93 -1.54
CA ASP A 36 -5.39 -27.89 -0.72
C ASP A 36 -5.31 -27.52 0.78
N GLY A 37 -6.30 -26.76 1.27
CA GLY A 37 -6.36 -26.29 2.65
C GLY A 37 -5.49 -25.06 2.95
N GLU A 38 -4.80 -24.50 1.96
CA GLU A 38 -3.92 -23.35 2.09
C GLU A 38 -4.39 -22.15 1.26
N ALA A 39 -4.05 -20.94 1.70
CA ALA A 39 -4.33 -19.72 0.97
C ALA A 39 -3.30 -19.54 -0.17
N GLN A 40 -3.73 -19.79 -1.39
CA GLN A 40 -2.88 -19.71 -2.59
C GLN A 40 -2.77 -18.28 -3.11
N GLU A 41 -3.87 -17.53 -3.05
CA GLU A 41 -3.90 -16.12 -3.47
C GLU A 41 -4.79 -15.33 -2.51
N HIS A 42 -4.32 -14.15 -2.12
CA HIS A 42 -5.11 -13.17 -1.38
C HIS A 42 -5.00 -11.81 -2.06
N ARG A 43 -6.13 -11.32 -2.58
CA ARG A 43 -6.20 -10.03 -3.27
C ARG A 43 -7.08 -9.04 -2.53
N VAL A 44 -6.48 -7.92 -2.14
CA VAL A 44 -7.18 -6.79 -1.53
C VAL A 44 -7.29 -5.66 -2.54
N ARG A 45 -8.50 -5.12 -2.71
CA ARG A 45 -8.78 -3.94 -3.54
C ARG A 45 -9.33 -2.84 -2.63
N PHE A 46 -8.66 -1.69 -2.59
CA PHE A 46 -9.07 -0.54 -1.78
C PHE A 46 -8.68 0.78 -2.48
N ASP A 47 -9.31 1.88 -2.07
CA ASP A 47 -8.97 3.23 -2.54
C ASP A 47 -7.76 3.77 -1.77
N GLN A 48 -6.58 3.58 -2.35
CA GLN A 48 -5.33 4.03 -1.77
C GLN A 48 -5.28 5.55 -1.58
N ARG A 49 -5.86 6.34 -2.50
CA ARG A 49 -5.82 7.81 -2.39
C ARG A 49 -6.63 8.29 -1.20
N ARG A 50 -7.81 7.71 -0.99
CA ARG A 50 -8.65 8.02 0.18
C ARG A 50 -7.94 7.65 1.48
N SER A 51 -7.28 6.49 1.53
CA SER A 51 -6.53 6.05 2.71
C SER A 51 -5.33 6.96 2.99
N LEU A 52 -4.52 7.28 1.98
CA LEU A 52 -3.39 8.21 2.10
C LEU A 52 -3.84 9.64 2.48
N GLY A 53 -5.01 10.07 2.02
CA GLY A 53 -5.58 11.36 2.41
C GLY A 53 -5.87 11.48 3.91
N ARG A 54 -6.33 10.39 4.56
CA ARG A 54 -6.53 10.39 6.02
C ARG A 54 -5.21 10.51 6.79
N LEU A 55 -4.13 10.01 6.21
CA LEU A 55 -2.78 10.16 6.75
C LEU A 55 -2.15 11.53 6.43
N GLY A 56 -2.79 12.34 5.58
CA GLY A 56 -2.25 13.64 5.11
C GLY A 56 -1.16 13.51 4.04
N LEU A 57 -1.15 12.40 3.30
CA LEU A 57 -0.11 12.05 2.31
C LEU A 57 -0.55 12.34 0.86
N THR A 58 -1.63 13.11 0.67
CA THR A 58 -2.17 13.45 -0.66
C THR A 58 -1.42 14.55 -1.39
N ASP A 59 -0.53 15.27 -0.71
CA ASP A 59 0.35 16.28 -1.30
C ASP A 59 1.73 15.68 -1.58
N THR A 60 2.03 15.55 -2.87
CA THR A 60 3.28 15.11 -3.49
C THR A 60 4.53 15.40 -2.64
N GLN A 61 4.89 14.50 -1.74
CA GLN A 61 6.28 14.31 -1.34
C GLN A 61 6.80 13.13 -2.14
N ALA A 62 7.54 13.50 -3.18
CA ALA A 62 8.08 12.63 -4.21
C ALA A 62 8.64 11.32 -3.62
N VAL A 63 7.97 10.21 -3.93
CA VAL A 63 8.61 8.89 -3.93
C VAL A 63 9.89 9.02 -4.74
N SER A 64 11.03 8.92 -4.06
CA SER A 64 12.33 9.03 -4.69
C SER A 64 12.42 7.97 -5.79
N ARG A 65 12.42 8.45 -7.04
CA ARG A 65 12.52 7.61 -8.23
C ARG A 65 13.81 6.80 -8.13
N ARG A 66 13.70 5.47 -8.03
CA ARG A 66 14.83 4.55 -8.30
C ARG A 66 15.47 4.98 -9.62
N ARG A 67 16.68 5.55 -9.55
CA ARG A 67 17.48 5.89 -10.72
C ARG A 67 17.76 4.60 -11.48
N ARG A 68 17.15 4.42 -12.65
CA ARG A 68 17.59 3.41 -13.62
C ARG A 68 19.03 3.76 -14.02
N ARG A 69 19.98 2.86 -13.74
CA ARG A 69 21.33 2.93 -14.32
C ARG A 69 21.19 2.86 -15.85
N PRO A 70 21.83 3.75 -16.63
CA PRO A 70 21.91 3.55 -18.07
C PRO A 70 22.81 2.34 -18.35
N ALA A 71 22.37 1.48 -19.26
CA ALA A 71 23.17 0.38 -19.79
C ALA A 71 24.43 0.97 -20.43
N GLY A 72 25.60 0.51 -19.97
CA GLY A 72 26.87 0.84 -20.59
C GLY A 72 26.88 0.37 -22.04
N ARG A 73 27.17 1.30 -22.95
CA ARG A 73 27.50 1.00 -24.34
C ARG A 73 28.96 0.54 -24.36
N SER A 74 29.19 -0.76 -24.55
CA SER A 74 30.52 -1.25 -24.91
C SER A 74 30.83 -0.83 -26.33
N THR A 75 31.89 -0.04 -26.50
CA THR A 75 32.64 0.09 -27.76
C THR A 75 33.63 -1.04 -27.88
#